data_AF-A0A9P6X3A5-F1
#
_entry.id   AF-A0A9P6X3A5-F1
#
_cell.length_a   1.000
_cell.length_b   1.000
_cell.length_c   1.000
_cell.angle_alpha   90.00
_cell.angle_beta   90.00
_cell.angle_gamma   90.00
#
_symmetry.space_group_name_H-M   'P 1'
#
loop_
_entity.id
_entity.type
_entity.pdbx_description
1 polymer ?
#
loop_
_entity_poly.entity_id
_entity_poly.type
_entity_poly.pdbx_seq_one_letter_code
_entity_poly.pdbx_strand_id
1 'polypeptide(L)'
;MPFFLICDTMVEKEPLFLHFTSDDVSEKKEKVKRVYHLNGRNILNRNNVDSQTAIERIRKRRENHNHVERRRRDVINNILSELSTIVPNAAQHGQRPNQANVLKLALSYIKELQAENEQLKQTLGHTQPIPSLPEPTPRLAPHLRPLLPAHRLSEYK
;
A
#
# COMPACT_ATOMS: atom_id res chain seq x y z
N MET A 1 84.02 -5.89 2.38
CA MET A 1 84.29 -7.26 1.89
C MET A 1 83.09 -8.14 2.26
N PRO A 2 82.64 -9.02 1.35
CA PRO A 2 81.27 -9.13 0.79
C PRO A 2 80.31 -9.99 1.67
N PHE A 3 78.98 -10.01 1.49
CA PHE A 3 78.28 -10.80 0.46
C PHE A 3 76.79 -10.44 0.27
N PHE A 4 76.34 -10.68 -0.96
CA PHE A 4 75.01 -10.61 -1.62
C PHE A 4 73.81 -11.17 -0.81
N LEU A 5 72.61 -10.55 -0.78
CA LEU A 5 71.51 -10.44 -1.78
C LEU A 5 70.47 -11.59 -1.68
N ILE A 6 69.18 -11.22 -1.56
CA ILE A 6 67.90 -11.81 -2.04
C ILE A 6 66.79 -10.98 -1.35
N CYS A 7 66.22 -9.95 -2.01
CA CYS A 7 64.95 -9.95 -2.78
C CYS A 7 63.72 -10.32 -1.91
N ASP A 8 62.60 -9.60 -1.85
CA ASP A 8 62.09 -8.45 -2.59
C ASP A 8 61.13 -7.63 -1.70
N THR A 9 61.02 -6.37 -2.07
CA THR A 9 60.29 -5.26 -1.45
C THR A 9 58.77 -5.37 -1.60
N MET A 10 58.10 -5.32 -0.45
CA MET A 10 56.89 -4.55 -0.13
C MET A 10 56.28 -3.74 -1.31
N VAL A 11 55.14 -4.21 -1.84
CA VAL A 11 54.23 -3.42 -2.70
C VAL A 11 52.93 -3.24 -1.94
N GLU A 12 52.72 -2.03 -1.44
CA GLU A 12 51.45 -1.55 -0.89
C GLU A 12 50.89 -0.45 -1.82
N LYS A 13 49.54 -0.39 -1.92
CA LYS A 13 48.70 0.79 -2.27
C LYS A 13 48.61 1.10 -3.78
N GLU A 14 47.49 1.32 -4.45
CA GLU A 14 46.06 1.61 -4.18
C GLU A 14 45.29 1.38 -5.51
N PRO A 15 43.94 1.32 -5.52
CA PRO A 15 43.16 0.87 -6.68
C PRO A 15 43.14 1.88 -7.84
N LEU A 16 43.13 1.32 -9.05
CA LEU A 16 43.07 2.03 -10.33
C LEU A 16 41.83 2.96 -10.43
N PHE A 17 42.00 4.23 -10.09
CA PHE A 17 41.12 5.28 -10.56
C PHE A 17 41.45 5.57 -12.04
N LEU A 18 40.46 5.36 -12.91
CA LEU A 18 40.56 5.66 -14.34
C LEU A 18 40.68 7.18 -14.51
N HIS A 19 41.88 7.66 -14.84
CA HIS A 19 42.13 9.07 -15.14
C HIS A 19 41.72 9.36 -16.59
N PHE A 20 40.77 10.28 -16.78
CA PHE A 20 40.30 10.69 -18.11
C PHE A 20 40.89 12.07 -18.43
N THR A 21 41.96 12.12 -19.23
CA THR A 21 42.45 13.36 -19.84
C THR A 21 41.92 13.45 -21.26
N SER A 22 41.16 14.52 -21.53
CA SER A 22 40.79 14.91 -22.88
C SER A 22 41.91 15.76 -23.47
N ASP A 23 42.69 15.20 -24.39
CA ASP A 23 43.58 15.95 -25.26
C ASP A 23 43.01 15.96 -26.69
N ASP A 24 42.69 17.16 -27.17
CA ASP A 24 42.20 17.46 -28.51
C ASP A 24 43.38 17.57 -29.48
N VAL A 25 43.55 16.60 -30.39
CA VAL A 25 44.43 16.71 -31.58
C VAL A 25 43.67 16.21 -32.81
N SER A 26 43.46 17.14 -33.73
CA SER A 26 42.78 16.94 -35.02
C SER A 26 43.73 16.28 -36.04
N GLU A 27 43.59 14.98 -36.26
CA GLU A 27 44.09 14.29 -37.45
C GLU A 27 42.92 13.68 -38.22
N LYS A 28 42.70 14.13 -39.46
CA LYS A 28 41.73 13.52 -40.40
C LYS A 28 42.23 12.14 -40.83
N LYS A 29 41.91 11.11 -40.04
CA LYS A 29 42.04 9.70 -40.45
C LYS A 29 40.74 9.24 -41.08
N GLU A 30 40.79 8.88 -42.35
CA GLU A 30 39.69 8.26 -43.08
C GLU A 30 39.27 6.98 -42.33
N LYS A 31 38.10 7.05 -41.67
CA LYS A 31 37.61 5.97 -40.82
C LYS A 31 37.14 4.82 -41.70
N VAL A 32 38.02 3.83 -41.92
CA VAL A 32 37.62 2.54 -42.48
C VAL A 32 36.52 1.98 -41.58
N LYS A 33 35.28 1.97 -42.10
CA LYS A 33 34.08 1.54 -41.37
C LYS A 33 34.18 0.03 -41.14
N ARG A 34 34.74 -0.38 -40.00
CA ARG A 34 34.72 -1.79 -39.59
C ARG A 34 33.27 -2.22 -39.54
N VAL A 35 32.92 -3.24 -40.31
CA VAL A 35 31.58 -3.80 -40.35
C VAL A 35 31.55 -5.01 -39.43
N TYR A 36 30.78 -4.94 -38.35
CA TYR A 36 30.53 -6.09 -37.49
C TYR A 36 29.23 -6.77 -37.92
N HIS A 37 29.26 -8.08 -38.16
CA HIS A 37 28.08 -8.88 -38.45
C HIS A 37 27.78 -9.82 -37.26
N LEU A 38 26.51 -9.90 -36.85
CA LEU A 38 26.00 -10.97 -36.00
C LEU A 38 24.84 -11.65 -36.74
N ASN A 39 24.89 -12.97 -36.87
CA ASN A 39 23.88 -13.78 -37.59
C ASN A 39 23.58 -13.27 -39.00
N GLY A 40 24.62 -12.90 -39.75
CA GLY A 40 24.48 -12.38 -41.12
C GLY A 40 23.93 -10.95 -41.24
N ARG A 41 23.74 -10.22 -40.12
CA ARG A 41 23.29 -8.82 -40.13
C ARG A 41 24.37 -7.88 -39.61
N ASN A 42 24.66 -6.84 -40.38
CA ASN A 42 25.58 -5.76 -39.99
C ASN A 42 24.99 -4.99 -38.80
N ILE A 43 25.61 -5.12 -37.63
CA ILE A 43 25.14 -4.49 -36.39
C ILE A 43 25.56 -3.02 -36.26
N LEU A 44 26.43 -2.54 -37.13
CA LEU A 44 26.92 -1.15 -37.15
C LEU A 44 26.25 -0.27 -38.21
N ASN A 45 25.36 -0.83 -39.03
CA ASN A 45 24.68 -0.06 -40.06
C ASN A 45 23.17 -0.22 -39.94
N ARG A 46 22.61 0.43 -38.91
CA ARG A 46 21.17 0.69 -38.82
C ARG A 46 20.93 2.11 -39.26
N ASN A 47 20.17 2.27 -40.33
CA ASN A 47 19.65 3.50 -40.89
C ASN A 47 19.32 4.47 -39.76
N ASN A 48 19.85 5.70 -39.78
CA ASN A 48 19.70 6.64 -38.66
C ASN A 48 18.23 6.81 -38.25
N VAL A 49 17.31 6.84 -39.21
CA VAL A 49 15.85 6.92 -38.98
C VAL A 49 15.28 5.69 -38.26
N ASP A 50 15.72 4.47 -38.60
CA ASP A 50 15.29 3.23 -37.92
C ASP A 50 15.94 3.03 -36.56
N SER A 51 17.12 3.64 -36.35
CA SER A 51 17.79 3.71 -35.06
C SER A 51 17.10 4.72 -34.16
N GLN A 52 16.85 5.93 -34.63
CA GLN A 52 16.11 6.98 -33.91
C GLN A 52 14.69 6.54 -33.56
N THR A 53 13.96 5.94 -34.51
CA THR A 53 12.62 5.41 -34.26
C THR A 53 12.64 4.28 -33.23
N ALA A 54 13.68 3.45 -33.21
CA ALA A 54 13.80 2.39 -32.22
C ALA A 54 14.22 2.88 -30.85
N ILE A 55 15.14 3.85 -30.79
CA ILE A 55 15.53 4.54 -29.55
C ILE A 55 14.30 5.21 -28.94
N GLU A 56 13.49 5.89 -29.76
CA GLU A 56 12.27 6.54 -29.31
C GLU A 56 11.22 5.54 -28.80
N ARG A 57 11.06 4.39 -29.48
CA ARG A 57 10.19 3.30 -28.99
C ARG A 57 10.67 2.74 -27.64
N ILE A 58 11.98 2.58 -27.45
CA ILE A 58 12.56 2.11 -26.19
C ILE A 58 12.37 3.16 -25.09
N ARG A 59 12.57 4.45 -25.40
CA ARG A 59 12.32 5.57 -24.50
C ARG A 59 10.87 5.58 -24.02
N LYS A 60 9.92 5.55 -24.95
CA LYS A 60 8.48 5.48 -24.64
C LYS A 60 8.12 4.27 -23.77
N ARG A 61 8.68 3.10 -24.06
CA ARG A 61 8.45 1.90 -23.24
C ARG A 61 8.97 2.08 -21.82
N ARG A 62 10.18 2.64 -21.67
CA ARG A 62 10.78 2.96 -20.36
C ARG A 62 9.95 3.98 -19.60
N GLU A 63 9.48 5.04 -20.27
CA GLU A 63 8.63 6.07 -19.68
C GLU A 63 7.30 5.53 -19.20
N ASN A 64 6.64 4.73 -20.04
CA ASN A 64 5.40 4.06 -19.65
C ASN A 64 5.61 3.15 -18.44
N HIS A 65 6.68 2.36 -18.43
CA HIS A 65 7.04 1.51 -17.29
C HIS A 65 7.26 2.35 -16.02
N ASN A 66 8.04 3.43 -16.12
CA ASN A 66 8.31 4.33 -14.99
C ASN A 66 7.04 5.00 -14.47
N HIS A 67 6.12 5.37 -15.36
CA HIS A 67 4.83 5.97 -15.00
C HIS A 67 3.93 5.00 -14.26
N VAL A 68 3.80 3.77 -14.77
CA VAL A 68 3.02 2.70 -14.12
C VAL A 68 3.57 2.41 -12.73
N GLU A 69 4.88 2.27 -12.61
CA GLU A 69 5.52 1.96 -11.33
C GLU A 69 5.41 3.14 -10.34
N ARG A 70 5.51 4.39 -10.81
CA ARG A 70 5.25 5.57 -9.97
C ARG A 70 3.81 5.54 -9.44
N ARG A 71 2.82 5.32 -10.30
CA ARG A 71 1.42 5.20 -9.90
C ARG A 71 1.20 4.07 -8.89
N ARG A 72 1.85 2.91 -9.07
CA ARG A 72 1.79 1.81 -8.11
C ARG A 72 2.32 2.22 -6.73
N ARG A 73 3.46 2.92 -6.68
CA ARG A 73 4.01 3.44 -5.42
C ARG A 73 3.11 4.49 -4.79
N ASP A 74 2.54 5.39 -5.58
CA ASP A 74 1.63 6.42 -5.08
C ASP A 74 0.37 5.80 -4.45
N VAL A 75 -0.22 4.78 -5.09
CA VAL A 75 -1.34 4.02 -4.52
C VAL A 75 -0.97 3.38 -3.18
N ILE A 76 0.17 2.69 -3.10
CA ILE A 76 0.64 2.06 -1.85
C ILE A 76 0.86 3.11 -0.75
N ASN A 77 1.50 4.24 -1.09
CA ASN A 77 1.77 5.30 -0.13
C ASN A 77 0.49 5.97 0.36
N ASN A 78 -0.51 6.14 -0.50
CA ASN A 78 -1.81 6.69 -0.12
C ASN A 78 -2.53 5.75 0.86
N ILE A 79 -2.56 4.45 0.57
CA ILE A 79 -3.16 3.44 1.46
C ILE A 79 -2.43 3.43 2.81
N LEU A 80 -1.10 3.48 2.82
CA LEU A 80 -0.32 3.53 4.06
C LEU A 80 -0.57 4.81 4.86
N SER A 81 -0.73 5.95 4.16
CA SER A 81 -1.07 7.22 4.80
C SER A 81 -2.45 7.14 5.45
N GLU A 82 -3.45 6.64 4.73
CA GLU A 82 -4.81 6.45 5.26
C GLU A 82 -4.80 5.51 6.46
N LEU A 83 -4.12 4.36 6.36
CA LEU A 83 -3.97 3.42 7.47
C LEU A 83 -3.35 4.09 8.70
N SER A 84 -2.33 4.94 8.52
CA SER A 84 -1.67 5.62 9.64
C SER A 84 -2.59 6.57 10.42
N THR A 85 -3.66 7.07 9.78
CA THR A 85 -4.65 7.96 10.44
C THR A 85 -5.66 7.20 11.30
N ILE A 86 -5.95 5.94 10.96
CA ILE A 86 -6.93 5.10 11.66
C ILE A 86 -6.26 4.39 12.85
N VAL A 87 -4.99 4.01 12.68
CA VAL A 87 -4.26 3.25 13.69
C VAL A 87 -3.81 4.17 14.84
N PRO A 88 -4.14 3.85 16.10
CA PRO A 88 -3.70 4.62 17.26
C PRO A 88 -2.17 4.75 17.30
N ASN A 89 -1.67 5.94 17.62
CA ASN A 89 -0.23 6.25 17.76
C ASN A 89 0.63 6.05 16.49
N ALA A 90 0.03 5.77 15.33
CA ALA A 90 0.76 5.56 14.07
C ALA A 90 1.03 6.86 13.30
N ALA A 91 0.15 7.87 13.42
CA ALA A 91 0.36 9.20 12.84
C ALA A 91 1.17 10.08 13.81
N GLN A 92 2.39 10.45 13.40
CA GLN A 92 3.17 11.50 14.06
C GLN A 92 3.12 12.77 13.20
N HIS A 93 2.67 13.88 13.80
CA HIS A 93 2.52 15.15 13.09
C HIS A 93 3.87 15.62 12.51
N GLY A 94 3.90 15.89 11.21
CA GLY A 94 5.06 16.48 10.53
C GLY A 94 6.17 15.49 10.16
N GLN A 95 5.98 14.18 10.33
CA GLN A 95 6.96 13.17 9.90
C GLN A 95 6.35 12.21 8.87
N ARG A 96 7.18 11.75 7.93
CA ARG A 96 6.77 10.68 7.02
C ARG A 96 6.49 9.42 7.85
N PRO A 97 5.30 8.81 7.74
CA PRO A 97 4.96 7.64 8.53
C PRO A 97 5.95 6.51 8.24
N ASN A 98 6.52 5.95 9.31
CA ASN A 98 7.40 4.79 9.20
C ASN A 98 6.54 3.58 8.79
N GLN A 99 6.67 3.15 7.53
CA GLN A 99 5.84 2.08 6.95
C GLN A 99 5.85 0.79 7.80
N ALA A 100 7.02 0.40 8.31
CA ALA A 100 7.14 -0.80 9.13
C ALA A 100 6.43 -0.63 10.49
N ASN A 101 6.47 0.56 11.07
CA ASN A 101 5.78 0.85 12.32
C ASN A 101 4.26 0.88 12.16
N VAL A 102 3.75 1.55 11.11
CA VAL A 102 2.31 1.60 10.80
C VAL A 102 1.76 0.20 10.64
N LEU A 103 2.44 -0.68 9.89
CA LEU A 103 1.99 -2.06 9.69
C LEU A 103 2.00 -2.88 11.00
N LYS A 104 3.02 -2.70 11.86
CA LYS A 104 3.09 -3.38 13.16
C LYS A 104 1.97 -2.93 14.09
N LEU A 105 1.75 -1.62 14.21
CA LEU A 105 0.69 -1.06 15.04
C LEU A 105 -0.70 -1.46 14.52
N ALA A 106 -0.90 -1.45 13.20
CA ALA A 106 -2.15 -1.92 12.58
C ALA A 106 -2.45 -3.38 12.95
N LEU A 107 -1.43 -4.25 12.91
CA LEU A 107 -1.60 -5.65 13.27
C LEU A 107 -1.96 -5.83 14.74
N SER A 108 -1.33 -5.09 15.65
CA SER A 108 -1.69 -5.11 17.08
C SER A 108 -3.13 -4.65 17.29
N TYR A 109 -3.49 -3.53 16.68
CA TYR A 109 -4.80 -2.90 16.83
C TYR A 109 -5.93 -3.81 16.33
N ILE A 110 -5.75 -4.50 15.21
CA ILE A 110 -6.74 -5.48 14.71
C ILE A 110 -6.94 -6.63 15.71
N LYS A 111 -5.86 -7.14 16.32
CA LYS A 111 -5.96 -8.22 17.32
C LYS A 111 -6.68 -7.76 18.58
N GLU A 112 -6.40 -6.54 19.03
CA GLU A 112 -7.09 -5.94 20.18
C GLU A 112 -8.59 -5.78 19.89
N LEU A 113 -8.95 -5.23 18.73
CA LEU A 113 -10.35 -5.10 18.30
C LEU A 113 -11.06 -6.46 18.17
N GLN A 114 -10.37 -7.51 17.72
CA GLN A 114 -10.93 -8.86 17.66
C GLN A 114 -11.25 -9.40 19.06
N ALA A 115 -10.31 -9.28 19.99
CA ALA A 115 -10.50 -9.71 21.38
C ALA A 115 -11.63 -8.94 22.08
N GLU A 116 -11.69 -7.61 21.89
CA GLU A 116 -12.77 -6.77 22.44
C GLU A 116 -14.13 -7.16 21.85
N ASN A 117 -14.22 -7.39 20.54
CA ASN A 117 -15.45 -7.85 19.91
C ASN A 117 -15.91 -9.21 20.42
N GLU A 118 -14.99 -10.14 20.70
CA GLU A 118 -15.32 -11.44 21.29
C GLU A 118 -15.86 -11.28 22.72
N GLN A 119 -15.22 -10.43 23.53
CA GLN A 119 -15.72 -10.13 24.88
C GLN A 119 -17.10 -9.49 24.85
N LEU A 120 -17.34 -8.52 23.96
CA LEU A 120 -18.64 -7.87 23.79
C LEU A 120 -19.73 -8.85 23.34
N LYS A 121 -19.40 -9.79 22.45
CA LYS A 121 -20.34 -10.85 22.05
C LYS A 121 -20.68 -11.77 23.22
N GLN A 122 -19.72 -12.06 24.10
CA GLN A 122 -19.98 -12.83 25.32
C GLN A 122 -20.86 -12.05 26.27
N THR A 123 -20.58 -10.77 26.54
CA THR A 123 -21.39 -9.96 27.48
C THR A 123 -22.80 -9.72 26.96
N LEU A 124 -22.97 -9.44 25.67
CA LEU A 124 -24.29 -9.31 25.02
C LEU A 124 -25.01 -10.66 24.87
N GLY A 125 -24.29 -11.77 24.76
CA GLY A 125 -24.86 -13.11 24.84
C GLY A 125 -25.26 -13.52 26.27
N HIS A 126 -24.71 -12.86 27.29
CA HIS A 126 -24.99 -13.08 28.72
C HIS A 126 -25.89 -12.02 29.34
N THR A 127 -26.38 -11.03 28.59
CA THR A 127 -27.53 -10.23 29.06
C THR A 127 -28.70 -11.18 29.19
N GLN A 128 -28.95 -11.58 30.44
CA GLN A 128 -30.13 -12.33 30.84
C GLN A 128 -31.36 -11.75 30.13
N PRO A 129 -32.29 -12.59 29.66
CA PRO A 129 -33.61 -12.09 29.33
C PRO A 129 -34.05 -11.25 30.52
N ILE A 130 -34.37 -9.97 30.28
CA ILE A 130 -35.07 -9.13 31.25
C ILE A 130 -36.14 -10.06 31.86
N PRO A 131 -36.17 -10.29 33.20
CA PRO A 131 -37.20 -11.12 33.79
C PRO A 131 -38.52 -10.58 33.26
N SER A 132 -39.21 -11.38 32.45
CA SER A 132 -40.47 -10.99 31.85
C SER A 132 -41.32 -10.46 32.98
N LEU A 133 -41.57 -9.14 32.99
CA LEU A 133 -42.58 -8.53 33.84
C LEU A 133 -43.82 -9.43 33.71
N PRO A 134 -44.44 -9.86 34.83
CA PRO A 134 -45.55 -10.78 34.76
C PRO A 134 -46.56 -10.21 33.77
N GLU A 135 -46.90 -10.99 32.74
CA GLU A 135 -47.90 -10.56 31.77
C GLU A 135 -49.11 -10.02 32.55
N PRO A 136 -49.65 -8.86 32.16
CA PRO A 136 -50.87 -8.36 32.78
C PRO A 136 -51.93 -9.44 32.55
N THR A 137 -52.35 -10.05 33.66
CA THR A 137 -53.40 -11.05 33.69
C THR A 137 -54.57 -10.52 32.86
N PRO A 138 -55.10 -11.28 31.90
CA PRO A 138 -56.21 -10.80 31.08
C PRO A 138 -57.37 -10.48 32.03
N ARG A 139 -57.59 -9.19 32.23
CA ARG A 139 -58.63 -8.67 33.11
C ARG A 139 -59.94 -9.02 32.42
N LEU A 140 -60.57 -10.13 32.85
CA LEU A 140 -61.90 -10.52 32.44
C LEU A 140 -62.78 -9.27 32.55
N ALA A 141 -63.30 -8.80 31.41
CA ALA A 141 -64.15 -7.63 31.36
C ALA A 141 -65.31 -7.84 32.35
N PRO A 142 -65.58 -6.88 33.26
CA PRO A 142 -66.69 -7.03 34.17
C PRO A 142 -67.96 -7.14 33.34
N HIS A 143 -68.63 -8.28 33.53
CA HIS A 143 -69.94 -8.66 33.02
C HIS A 143 -70.81 -7.41 32.76
N LEU A 144 -71.23 -7.21 31.51
CA LEU A 144 -72.18 -6.18 31.14
C LEU A 144 -73.40 -6.27 32.06
N ARG A 145 -73.70 -5.19 32.79
CA ARG A 145 -74.91 -5.09 33.60
C ARG A 145 -76.13 -5.17 32.68
N PRO A 146 -77.17 -5.96 33.03
CA PRO A 146 -78.42 -5.95 32.28
C PRO A 146 -79.03 -4.54 32.29
N LEU A 147 -79.37 -4.03 31.10
CA LEU A 147 -80.17 -2.81 30.93
C LEU A 147 -81.56 -3.05 31.53
N LEU A 148 -81.94 -2.24 32.52
CA LEU A 148 -83.31 -2.24 33.06
C LEU A 148 -84.29 -1.68 32.01
N PRO A 149 -85.54 -2.17 31.94
CA PRO A 149 -86.51 -1.68 30.98
C PRO A 149 -86.94 -0.25 31.31
N ALA A 150 -87.04 0.59 30.28
CA ALA A 150 -87.59 1.93 30.41
C ALA A 150 -89.06 1.86 30.88
N HIS A 151 -89.35 2.45 32.04
CA HIS A 151 -90.73 2.69 32.45
C HIS A 151 -91.37 3.67 31.44
N ARG A 152 -92.48 3.25 30.83
CA ARG A 152 -93.35 4.11 30.01
C ARG A 152 -93.74 5.34 30.84
N LEU A 153 -93.28 6.51 30.42
CA LEU A 153 -93.93 7.77 30.75
C LEU A 153 -94.96 8.06 29.67
N SER A 154 -96.20 7.64 29.88
CA SER A 154 -97.36 8.22 29.20
C SER A 154 -98.63 7.92 29.99
N GLU A 155 -98.88 8.66 31.05
CA GLU A 155 -100.23 9.10 31.44
C GLU A 155 -100.07 10.28 32.40
N TYR A 156 -100.10 11.50 31.88
CA TYR A 156 -100.63 12.68 32.58
C TYR A 156 -101.03 13.74 31.54
N LYS A 157 -102.36 13.80 31.33
CA LYS A 157 -103.20 14.84 30.70
C LYS A 157 -102.92 15.30 29.27
#